data_AF-A0A1H3YV00-F1
#
_entry.id   AF-A0A1H3YV00-F1
#
_cell.length_a   1.000
_cell.length_b   1.000
_cell.length_c   1.000
_cell.angle_alpha   90.00
_cell.angle_beta   90.00
_cell.angle_gamma   90.00
#
_symmetry.space_group_name_H-M   'P 1'
#
loop_
_entity.id
_entity.type
_entity.pdbx_description
1 polymer ?
#
loop_
_entity_poly.entity_id
_entity_poly.type
_entity_poly.pdbx_seq_one_letter_code
_entity_poly.pdbx_strand_id
1 'polypeptide(L)'
;MAFGNKKEEKLLAKQAEQEKQIQEMLNDREVSDLPEEYRNASIKAMRGLAGNNLAAISAALKGNTSDMASLTYLNSITEQNWIIIRLLNEISSKLDK
;
A
#
# COMPACT_ATOMS: atom_id res chain seq x y z
N MET A 1 -24.87 3.37 -28.53
CA MET A 1 -24.04 4.09 -27.51
C MET A 1 -23.82 3.22 -26.26
N ALA A 2 -23.39 1.95 -26.37
CA ALA A 2 -23.36 1.01 -25.23
C ALA A 2 -21.95 0.56 -24.78
N PHE A 3 -20.88 1.02 -25.44
CA PHE A 3 -19.49 0.62 -25.13
C PHE A 3 -18.79 1.52 -24.10
N GLY A 4 -19.32 2.71 -23.81
CA GLY A 4 -18.77 3.65 -22.81
C GLY A 4 -19.01 3.18 -21.37
N ASN A 5 -20.27 2.86 -21.03
CA ASN A 5 -20.68 2.50 -19.67
C ASN A 5 -19.92 1.28 -19.11
N LYS A 6 -19.69 0.22 -19.91
CA LYS A 6 -18.97 -0.98 -19.46
C LYS A 6 -17.49 -0.74 -19.12
N LYS A 7 -16.86 0.28 -19.72
CA LYS A 7 -15.46 0.64 -19.45
C LYS A 7 -15.35 1.47 -18.18
N GLU A 8 -16.24 2.44 -17.97
CA GLU A 8 -16.31 3.23 -16.73
C GLU A 8 -16.64 2.35 -15.53
N GLU A 9 -17.61 1.44 -15.67
CA GLU A 9 -18.02 0.54 -14.61
C GLU A 9 -16.88 -0.41 -14.17
N LYS A 10 -16.11 -0.92 -15.13
CA LYS A 10 -14.87 -1.69 -14.84
C LYS A 10 -13.80 -0.87 -14.16
N LEU A 11 -13.66 0.42 -14.53
CA LEU A 11 -12.65 1.30 -13.95
C LEU A 11 -13.00 1.63 -12.49
N LEU A 12 -14.27 1.95 -12.22
CA LEU A 12 -14.78 2.20 -10.87
C LEU A 12 -14.65 0.97 -9.98
N ALA A 13 -15.00 -0.22 -10.48
CA ALA A 13 -14.83 -1.47 -9.72
C ALA A 13 -13.35 -1.72 -9.35
N LYS A 14 -12.43 -1.44 -10.27
CA LYS A 14 -10.99 -1.60 -10.03
C LYS A 14 -10.45 -0.58 -9.02
N GLN A 15 -10.96 0.65 -9.04
CA GLN A 15 -10.61 1.67 -8.04
C GLN A 15 -11.12 1.29 -6.65
N ALA A 16 -12.37 0.83 -6.54
CA ALA A 16 -12.95 0.40 -5.27
C ALA A 16 -12.20 -0.80 -4.67
N GLU A 17 -11.78 -1.77 -5.49
CA GLU A 17 -10.95 -2.91 -5.07
C GLU A 17 -9.60 -2.44 -4.52
N GLN A 18 -8.94 -1.51 -5.20
CA GLN A 18 -7.67 -0.93 -4.73
C GLN A 18 -7.82 -0.18 -3.42
N GLU A 19 -8.91 0.58 -3.28
CA GLU A 19 -9.19 1.36 -2.09
C GLU A 19 -9.48 0.47 -0.88
N LYS A 20 -10.18 -0.65 -1.11
CA LYS A 20 -10.39 -1.69 -0.10
C LYS A 20 -9.08 -2.35 0.34
N GLN A 21 -8.22 -2.74 -0.60
CA GLN A 21 -6.90 -3.33 -0.28
C GLN A 21 -6.02 -2.36 0.50
N ILE A 22 -6.05 -1.07 0.16
CA ILE A 22 -5.32 -0.04 0.91
C ILE A 22 -5.85 0.04 2.34
N GLN A 23 -7.18 0.02 2.54
CA GLN A 23 -7.75 0.05 3.89
C GLN A 23 -7.41 -1.19 4.71
N GLU A 24 -7.45 -2.38 4.12
CA GLU A 24 -7.02 -3.62 4.78
C GLU A 24 -5.54 -3.52 5.21
N MET A 25 -4.65 -3.08 4.30
CA MET A 25 -3.23 -2.91 4.64
C MET A 25 -2.99 -1.83 5.72
N LEU A 26 -3.80 -0.76 5.77
CA LEU A 26 -3.72 0.26 6.81
C LEU A 26 -4.15 -0.30 8.17
N ASN A 27 -5.19 -1.13 8.19
CA ASN A 27 -5.66 -1.79 9.41
C ASN A 27 -4.65 -2.83 9.90
N ASP A 28 -4.14 -3.68 9.01
CA ASP A 28 -3.17 -4.74 9.35
C ASP A 28 -1.87 -4.19 9.94
N ARG A 29 -1.48 -2.99 9.50
CA ARG A 29 -0.29 -2.28 10.01
C ARG A 29 -0.61 -1.34 11.17
N GLU A 30 -1.86 -1.35 11.62
CA GLU A 30 -2.38 -0.53 12.71
C GLU A 30 -2.09 0.97 12.53
N VAL A 31 -2.21 1.47 11.31
CA VAL A 31 -1.91 2.86 10.94
C VAL A 31 -3.16 3.59 10.47
N SER A 32 -4.31 2.94 10.66
CA SER A 32 -5.64 3.42 10.33
C SER A 32 -6.14 4.55 11.24
N ASP A 33 -5.41 4.88 12.30
CA ASP A 33 -5.69 5.95 13.28
C ASP A 33 -4.68 7.11 13.19
N LEU A 34 -3.72 7.04 12.27
CA LEU A 34 -2.74 8.10 12.07
C LEU A 34 -3.41 9.44 11.70
N PRO A 35 -2.80 10.57 12.12
CA PRO A 35 -3.18 11.89 11.64
C PRO A 35 -3.19 11.94 10.11
N GLU A 36 -4.07 12.78 9.55
CA GLU A 36 -4.37 12.82 8.12
C GLU A 36 -3.13 12.97 7.23
N GLU A 37 -2.16 13.77 7.67
CA GLU A 37 -0.89 13.97 6.97
C GLU A 37 -0.07 12.68 6.83
N TYR A 38 0.03 11.89 7.89
CA TYR A 38 0.73 10.62 7.87
C TYR A 38 -0.08 9.58 7.10
N ARG A 39 -1.40 9.51 7.31
CA ARG A 39 -2.30 8.63 6.55
C ARG A 39 -2.19 8.83 5.03
N ASN A 40 -2.01 10.06 4.56
CA ASN A 40 -1.85 10.33 3.14
C ASN A 40 -0.48 9.86 2.59
N ALA A 41 0.61 10.03 3.35
CA ALA A 41 1.92 9.49 3.00
C ALA A 41 1.90 7.95 2.94
N SER A 42 1.25 7.37 3.94
CA SER A 42 0.90 5.97 4.11
C SER A 42 0.16 5.37 2.92
N ILE A 43 -0.92 6.00 2.46
CA ILE A 43 -1.66 5.60 1.25
C ILE A 43 -0.79 5.68 -0.01
N LYS A 44 0.04 6.73 -0.15
CA LYS A 44 0.98 6.86 -1.27
C LYS A 44 1.98 5.70 -1.34
N ALA A 45 2.56 5.33 -0.20
CA ALA A 45 3.48 4.20 -0.11
C ALA A 45 2.80 2.87 -0.50
N MET A 46 1.57 2.65 -0.03
CA MET A 46 0.79 1.45 -0.36
C MET A 46 0.41 1.34 -1.83
N ARG A 47 0.07 2.46 -2.48
CA ARG A 47 -0.18 2.48 -3.94
C ARG A 47 1.07 2.08 -4.73
N GLY A 48 2.25 2.52 -4.30
CA GLY A 48 3.53 2.09 -4.88
C GLY A 48 3.77 0.59 -4.69
N LEU A 49 3.54 0.08 -3.48
CA LEU A 49 3.65 -1.34 -3.14
C LEU A 49 2.67 -2.23 -3.92
N ALA A 50 1.41 -1.84 -4.06
CA ALA A 50 0.42 -2.61 -4.81
C ALA A 50 0.83 -2.75 -6.29
N GLY A 51 1.40 -1.69 -6.87
CA GLY A 51 2.01 -1.75 -8.20
C GLY A 51 3.19 -2.72 -8.27
N ASN A 52 4.05 -2.69 -7.24
CA ASN A 52 5.21 -3.58 -7.15
C ASN A 52 4.83 -5.05 -6.86
N ASN A 53 3.76 -5.32 -6.11
CA ASN A 53 3.24 -6.67 -5.90
C ASN A 53 2.72 -7.28 -7.21
N LEU A 54 2.07 -6.48 -8.06
CA LEU A 54 1.66 -6.92 -9.39
C LEU A 54 2.87 -7.24 -10.28
N ALA A 55 3.93 -6.42 -10.20
CA ALA A 55 5.20 -6.69 -10.86
C ALA A 55 5.90 -7.93 -10.29
N ALA A 56 5.82 -8.17 -8.98
CA ALA A 56 6.37 -9.33 -8.29
C ALA A 56 5.71 -10.63 -8.71
N ILE A 57 4.38 -10.65 -8.80
CA ILE A 57 3.63 -11.78 -9.35
C ILE A 57 4.07 -12.06 -10.79
N SER A 58 4.24 -11.01 -11.60
CA SER A 58 4.72 -11.14 -12.99
C SER A 58 6.16 -11.70 -13.07
N ALA A 59 7.06 -11.25 -12.19
CA ALA A 59 8.44 -11.74 -12.12
C ALA A 59 8.51 -13.19 -11.61
N ALA A 60 7.70 -13.54 -10.61
CA ALA A 60 7.58 -14.89 -10.08
C ALA A 60 7.05 -15.87 -11.14
N LEU A 61 6.02 -15.46 -11.90
CA LEU A 61 5.51 -16.24 -13.05
C LEU A 61 6.57 -16.41 -14.16
N LYS A 62 7.51 -15.47 -14.28
CA LYS A 62 8.64 -15.53 -15.23
C LYS A 62 9.89 -16.20 -14.66
N GLY A 63 9.87 -16.62 -13.39
CA GLY A 63 11.00 -17.28 -12.73
C GLY A 63 12.23 -16.41 -12.50
N ASN A 64 12.11 -15.07 -12.55
CA ASN A 64 13.28 -14.18 -12.41
C ASN A 64 13.61 -13.95 -10.93
N THR A 65 14.48 -14.79 -10.37
CA THR A 65 14.80 -14.84 -8.94
C THR A 65 15.47 -13.57 -8.41
N SER A 66 16.24 -12.86 -9.24
CA SER A 66 16.88 -11.57 -8.86
C SER A 66 15.86 -10.46 -8.62
N ASP A 67 14.83 -10.38 -9.46
CA ASP A 67 13.75 -9.40 -9.31
C ASP A 67 12.94 -9.72 -8.06
N MET A 68 12.69 -11.00 -7.79
CA MET A 68 11.97 -11.45 -6.60
C MET A 68 12.69 -11.05 -5.30
N ALA A 69 14.00 -11.22 -5.22
CA ALA A 69 14.79 -10.82 -4.04
C ALA A 69 14.76 -9.30 -3.82
N SER A 70 14.86 -8.51 -4.90
CA SER A 70 14.78 -7.04 -4.83
C SER A 70 13.41 -6.57 -4.33
N LEU A 71 12.33 -7.24 -4.76
CA LEU A 71 10.97 -6.97 -4.33
C LEU A 71 10.74 -7.33 -2.86
N THR A 72 11.27 -8.47 -2.39
CA THR A 72 11.24 -8.84 -0.98
C THR A 72 11.94 -7.78 -0.12
N TYR A 73 13.12 -7.33 -0.53
CA TYR A 73 13.86 -6.29 0.19
C TYR A 73 13.09 -4.96 0.24
N LEU A 74 12.47 -4.57 -0.88
CA LEU A 74 11.63 -3.38 -0.94
C LEU A 74 10.41 -3.47 0.00
N ASN A 75 9.78 -4.64 0.09
CA ASN A 75 8.71 -4.90 1.06
C ASN A 75 9.22 -4.74 2.49
N SER A 76 10.35 -5.38 2.84
CA SER A 76 10.95 -5.29 4.18
C SER A 76 11.32 -3.86 4.58
N ILE A 77 11.86 -3.05 3.66
CA ILE A 77 12.12 -1.62 3.93
C ILE A 77 10.81 -0.89 4.20
N THR A 78 9.79 -1.16 3.39
CA THR A 78 8.53 -0.45 3.55
C THR A 78 7.88 -0.79 4.89
N GLU A 79 7.88 -2.06 5.31
CA GLU A 79 7.44 -2.49 6.64
C GLU A 79 8.20 -1.78 7.76
N GLN A 80 9.53 -1.69 7.66
CA GLN A 80 10.34 -0.93 8.62
C GLN A 80 9.93 0.54 8.71
N ASN A 81 9.65 1.20 7.58
CA ASN A 81 9.17 2.58 7.57
C ASN A 81 7.85 2.76 8.32
N TRP A 82 6.97 1.76 8.26
CA TRP A 82 5.70 1.79 9.00
C TRP A 82 5.88 1.67 10.50
N ILE A 83 6.76 0.77 10.94
CA ILE A 83 7.13 0.64 12.35
C ILE A 83 7.69 1.98 12.87
N ILE A 84 8.56 2.63 12.08
CA ILE A 84 9.11 3.95 12.43
C ILE A 84 7.99 4.98 12.58
N ILE A 85 7.05 5.06 11.62
CA ILE A 85 5.92 6.00 11.69
C ILE A 85 5.08 5.75 12.96
N ARG A 86 4.78 4.48 13.28
CA ARG A 86 4.02 4.10 14.49
C ARG A 86 4.74 4.54 15.76
N LEU A 87 6.05 4.27 15.86
CA LEU A 87 6.88 4.67 16.99
C LEU A 87 6.94 6.20 17.14
N LEU A 88 7.11 6.94 16.05
CA LEU A 88 7.11 8.40 16.07
C LEU A 88 5.75 8.97 16.52
N ASN A 89 4.65 8.40 16.04
CA ASN A 89 3.30 8.79 16.46
C ASN A 89 3.07 8.53 17.96
N GLU A 90 3.48 7.36 18.47
CA GLU A 90 3.43 7.06 19.90
C GLU A 90 4.26 8.03 20.74
N ILE A 91 5.49 8.34 20.31
CA ILE A 91 6.36 9.29 20.98
C ILE A 91 5.71 10.68 21.01
N SER A 92 5.19 11.16 19.89
CA SER A 92 4.50 12.45 19.80
C SER A 92 3.32 12.51 20.77
N SER A 93 2.46 11.48 20.80
CA SER A 93 1.30 11.44 21.69
C SER A 93 1.64 11.42 23.18
N LYS A 94 2.86 10.98 23.54
CA LYS A 94 3.37 10.98 24.91
C LYS A 94 4.02 12.31 25.29
N LEU A 95 4.50 13.09 24.31
CA LEU A 95 5.12 14.42 24.51
C LEU A 95 4.10 15.54 24.62
N ASP A 96 2.92 15.38 24.00
CA ASP A 96 1.81 16.35 24.10
C ASP A 96 1.02 16.25 25.43
N LYS A 97 1.51 15.47 26.40
CA LYS A 97 0.99 15.34 27.77
C LYS A 97 1.96 15.89 28.80
#